data_AF-A0A453RMI6-F1
#
_entry.id   AF-A0A453RMI6-F1
#
_cell.length_a   1.000
_cell.length_b   1.000
_cell.length_c   1.000
_cell.angle_alpha   90.00
_cell.angle_beta   90.00
_cell.angle_gamma   90.00
#
_symmetry.space_group_name_H-M   'P 1'
#
loop_
_entity.id
_entity.type
_entity.pdbx_description
1 polymer ?
#
loop_
_entity_poly.entity_id
_entity_poly.type
_entity_poly.pdbx_seq_one_letter_code
_entity_poly.pdbx_strand_id
1 'polypeptide(L)'
;EPLLCTAPIKYQYANYSANYLHGGKGAIRFQLINQRSDFSFALLAGGLENPTLVAVSKQVAFKNPKAPVFPRLAQGKTHDEMTVTWTSGYDIGEAYPFVEWGVVASGGNPTRTPAGTLTFSRGSMCGTSYSYTERRLTG
;
A
#
# COMPACT_ATOMS: atom_id res chain seq x y z
N GLU A 1 9.18 -14.02 9.98
CA GLU A 1 7.98 -13.16 9.88
C GLU A 1 6.88 -13.80 10.72
N PRO A 2 6.03 -13.04 11.43
CA PRO A 2 5.02 -13.67 12.29
C PRO A 2 3.91 -14.32 11.46
N LEU A 3 3.52 -15.54 11.82
CA LEU A 3 2.47 -16.30 11.14
C LEU A 3 1.07 -15.79 11.54
N LEU A 4 0.71 -14.61 11.03
CA LEU A 4 -0.59 -13.98 11.27
C LEU A 4 -1.50 -14.15 10.05
N CYS A 5 -2.83 -14.25 10.28
CA CYS A 5 -3.83 -14.28 9.20
C CYS A 5 -3.78 -13.02 8.32
N THR A 6 -3.34 -11.90 8.89
CA THR A 6 -3.09 -10.64 8.18
C THR A 6 -1.62 -10.32 8.28
N ALA A 7 -0.90 -10.44 7.17
CA ALA A 7 0.51 -10.09 7.11
C ALA A 7 0.71 -8.59 7.40
N PRO A 8 1.62 -8.22 8.32
CA PRO A 8 1.91 -6.82 8.59
C PRO A 8 2.66 -6.19 7.42
N ILE A 9 2.42 -4.91 7.15
CA ILE A 9 3.18 -4.15 6.12
C ILE A 9 4.65 -4.03 6.51
N LYS A 10 4.92 -3.85 7.80
CA LYS A 10 6.25 -3.78 8.42
C LYS A 10 6.12 -4.03 9.92
N TYR A 11 7.22 -4.39 10.56
CA TYR A 11 7.30 -4.54 12.02
C TYR A 11 8.67 -4.08 12.53
N GLN A 12 8.76 -3.79 13.83
CA GLN A 12 10.01 -3.48 14.53
C GLN A 12 9.89 -3.95 15.98
N TYR A 13 10.99 -4.38 16.57
CA TYR A 13 11.04 -4.75 17.98
C TYR A 13 10.92 -3.51 18.87
N ALA A 14 10.20 -3.66 19.97
CA ALA A 14 10.00 -2.58 20.94
C ALA A 14 11.32 -2.09 21.58
N ASN A 15 12.33 -2.96 21.70
CA ASN A 15 13.66 -2.61 22.19
C ASN A 15 14.51 -1.77 21.22
N TYR A 16 14.01 -1.50 20.01
CA TYR A 16 14.58 -0.46 19.15
C TYR A 16 14.59 0.90 19.88
N SER A 17 13.60 1.11 20.76
CA SER A 17 13.67 2.16 21.77
C SER A 17 14.46 1.68 22.99
N ALA A 18 15.66 2.21 23.20
CA ALA A 18 16.58 1.80 24.27
C ALA A 18 15.92 1.68 25.67
N ASN A 19 15.00 2.59 26.00
CA ASN A 19 14.35 2.62 27.32
C ASN A 19 13.26 1.55 27.53
N TYR A 20 12.88 0.82 26.48
CA TYR A 20 11.78 -0.14 26.56
C TYR A 20 12.07 -1.29 27.53
N LEU A 21 13.31 -1.78 27.57
CA LEU A 21 13.69 -2.91 28.44
C LEU A 21 13.70 -2.55 29.93
N HIS A 22 13.88 -1.28 30.28
CA HIS A 22 13.93 -0.84 31.67
C HIS A 22 12.55 -0.44 32.21
N GLY A 23 11.77 0.30 31.43
CA GLY A 23 10.52 0.91 31.90
C GLY A 23 9.26 0.44 31.20
N GLY A 24 9.36 -0.49 30.24
CA GLY A 24 8.24 -0.91 29.39
C GLY A 24 7.70 0.21 28.48
N LYS A 25 8.44 1.32 28.34
CA LYS A 25 8.05 2.51 27.59
C LYS A 25 9.04 2.77 26.47
N GLY A 26 8.52 2.99 25.28
CA GLY A 26 9.33 3.31 24.12
C GLY A 26 8.53 3.98 23.03
N ALA A 27 9.24 4.59 22.08
CA ALA A 27 8.65 5.18 20.89
C ALA A 27 9.45 4.73 19.67
N ILE A 28 8.74 4.33 18.62
CA ILE A 28 9.32 3.94 17.33
C ILE A 28 8.76 4.89 16.28
N ARG A 29 9.63 5.41 15.42
CA ARG A 29 9.24 6.25 14.28
C ARG A 29 9.20 5.39 13.03
N PHE A 30 8.02 5.31 12.41
CA PHE A 30 7.85 4.69 11.10
C PHE A 30 7.58 5.76 10.05
N GLN A 31 8.30 5.70 8.93
CA GLN A 31 7.91 6.39 7.72
C GLN A 31 6.91 5.52 6.95
N LEU A 32 5.71 6.02 6.73
CA LEU A 32 4.66 5.34 5.97
C LEU A 32 4.61 5.88 4.54
N ILE A 33 4.17 5.03 3.62
CA ILE A 33 3.88 5.41 2.22
C ILE A 33 2.39 5.23 1.95
N ASN A 34 1.83 6.07 1.09
CA ASN A 34 0.41 5.98 0.75
C ASN A 34 0.17 4.79 -0.20
N GLN A 35 -0.59 3.80 0.27
CA GLN A 35 -0.89 2.58 -0.48
C GLN A 35 -2.38 2.18 -0.40
N ARG A 36 -3.27 3.18 -0.51
CA ARG A 36 -4.74 3.08 -0.61
C ARG A 36 -5.55 2.98 0.67
N SER A 37 -5.08 2.28 1.70
CA SER A 37 -5.83 2.16 2.97
C SER A 37 -5.21 2.96 4.11
N ASP A 38 -5.97 3.04 5.19
CA ASP A 38 -5.52 3.39 6.52
C ASP A 38 -4.55 2.35 7.11
N PHE A 39 -3.99 2.68 8.27
CA PHE A 39 -3.05 1.88 9.03
C PHE A 39 -3.50 1.80 10.49
N SER A 40 -3.28 0.66 11.12
CA SER A 40 -3.29 0.50 12.57
C SER A 40 -1.99 -0.16 13.00
N PHE A 41 -1.56 0.10 14.24
CA PHE A 41 -0.35 -0.48 14.81
C PHE A 41 -0.74 -1.43 15.93
N ALA A 42 -0.21 -2.65 15.91
CA ALA A 42 -0.40 -3.64 16.95
C ALA A 42 0.89 -3.83 17.75
N LEU A 43 0.79 -3.84 19.08
CA LEU A 43 1.85 -4.27 19.97
C LEU A 43 1.67 -5.75 20.26
N LEU A 44 2.72 -6.54 20.03
CA LEU A 44 2.72 -7.99 20.25
C LEU A 44 3.80 -8.38 21.26
N ALA A 45 3.51 -9.38 22.08
CA ALA A 45 4.44 -10.07 22.96
C ALA A 45 4.69 -11.51 22.47
N GLY A 46 5.66 -12.22 23.03
CA GLY A 46 5.93 -13.63 22.67
C GLY A 46 6.78 -13.85 21.41
N GLY A 47 7.35 -12.78 20.86
CA GLY A 47 8.21 -12.85 19.67
C GLY A 47 7.40 -13.06 18.38
N LEU A 48 8.10 -13.44 17.30
CA LEU A 48 7.47 -13.64 15.98
C LEU A 48 6.84 -15.04 15.84
N GLU A 49 7.34 -16.03 16.57
CA GLU A 49 6.88 -17.42 16.46
C GLU A 49 5.55 -17.65 17.19
N ASN A 50 5.41 -17.08 18.39
CA ASN A 50 4.21 -17.21 19.23
C ASN A 50 3.66 -15.83 19.62
N PRO A 51 3.21 -15.02 18.65
CA PRO A 51 2.78 -13.66 18.91
C PRO A 51 1.47 -13.63 19.71
N THR A 52 1.44 -12.83 20.78
CA THR A 52 0.22 -12.51 21.54
C THR A 52 -0.09 -11.03 21.40
N LEU A 53 -1.31 -10.70 20.96
CA LEU A 53 -1.74 -9.31 20.82
C LEU A 53 -1.89 -8.66 22.20
N VAL A 54 -1.19 -7.55 22.43
CA VAL A 54 -1.22 -6.79 23.68
C VAL A 54 -2.11 -5.55 23.56
N ALA A 55 -1.96 -4.80 22.46
CA ALA A 55 -2.72 -3.58 22.23
C ALA A 55 -2.80 -3.23 20.74
N VAL A 56 -3.80 -2.44 20.36
CA VAL A 56 -3.96 -1.87 19.01
C VAL A 56 -4.13 -0.36 19.11
N SER A 57 -3.46 0.38 18.23
CA SER A 57 -3.58 1.84 18.15
C SER A 57 -4.89 2.28 17.51
N LYS A 58 -5.18 3.58 17.58
CA LYS A 58 -6.16 4.20 16.67
C LYS A 58 -5.70 4.08 15.22
N GLN A 59 -6.65 4.08 14.30
CA GLN A 59 -6.39 4.16 12.86
C GLN A 59 -5.77 5.50 12.48
N VAL A 60 -4.85 5.47 11.52
CA VAL A 60 -4.27 6.65 10.88
C VAL A 60 -4.35 6.50 9.36
N ALA A 61 -4.66 7.58 8.64
CA ALA A 61 -4.82 7.55 7.20
C ALA A 61 -4.16 8.76 6.53
N PHE A 62 -3.75 8.60 5.27
CA PHE A 62 -3.36 9.71 4.42
C PHE A 62 -4.58 10.58 4.08
N LYS A 63 -4.38 11.88 3.85
CA LYS A 63 -5.48 12.81 3.51
C LYS A 63 -6.29 12.36 2.29
N ASN A 64 -5.62 11.82 1.27
CA ASN A 64 -6.26 11.15 0.14
C ASN A 64 -5.61 9.78 -0.08
N PRO A 65 -6.15 8.71 0.51
CA PRO A 65 -5.60 7.37 0.35
C PRO A 65 -5.62 6.89 -1.11
N LYS A 66 -6.58 7.36 -1.92
CA LYS A 66 -6.79 6.91 -3.31
C LYS A 66 -5.92 7.64 -4.35
N ALA A 67 -5.10 8.60 -3.92
CA ALA A 67 -4.30 9.44 -4.82
C ALA A 67 -3.46 8.60 -5.83
N PRO A 68 -3.29 9.07 -7.08
CA PRO A 68 -2.32 8.49 -8.02
C PRO A 68 -0.90 8.60 -7.46
N VAL A 69 -0.20 7.47 -7.36
CA VAL A 69 1.15 7.38 -6.76
C VAL A 69 2.05 6.44 -7.55
N PHE A 70 3.36 6.59 -7.33
CA PHE A 70 4.43 5.72 -7.85
C PHE A 70 4.41 5.53 -9.38
N PRO A 71 4.45 6.61 -10.18
CA PRO A 71 4.55 6.48 -11.63
C PRO A 71 5.86 5.78 -12.03
N ARG A 72 5.77 4.91 -13.03
CA ARG A 72 6.87 4.15 -13.63
C ARG A 72 6.83 4.35 -15.13
N LEU A 73 7.99 4.61 -15.72
CA LEU A 73 8.15 4.76 -17.16
C LEU A 73 8.67 3.45 -17.76
N ALA A 74 8.16 3.09 -18.94
CA ALA A 74 8.70 2.00 -19.74
C ALA A 74 8.54 2.32 -21.23
N GLN A 75 9.52 1.92 -22.04
CA GLN A 75 9.42 2.04 -23.49
C GLN A 75 8.18 1.28 -23.99
N GLY A 76 7.45 1.92 -24.90
CA GLY A 76 6.29 1.35 -25.53
C GLY A 76 6.65 0.36 -26.64
N LYS A 77 5.69 0.11 -27.53
CA LYS A 77 5.86 -0.88 -28.61
C LYS A 77 6.81 -0.40 -29.71
N THR A 78 6.90 0.90 -29.92
CA THR A 78 7.76 1.55 -30.91
C THR A 78 8.79 2.44 -30.23
N HIS A 79 9.80 2.87 -30.98
CA HIS A 79 10.91 3.68 -30.47
C HIS A 79 10.50 5.08 -29.99
N ASP A 80 9.38 5.59 -30.49
CA ASP A 80 8.79 6.89 -30.22
C ASP A 80 7.60 6.83 -29.23
N GLU A 81 7.33 5.65 -28.65
CA GLU A 81 6.29 5.45 -27.64
C GLU A 81 6.90 5.28 -26.24
N MET A 82 6.35 5.98 -25.26
CA MET A 82 6.66 5.83 -23.83
C MET A 82 5.36 5.58 -23.06
N THR A 83 5.38 4.63 -22.14
CA THR A 83 4.24 4.30 -21.29
C THR A 83 4.45 4.85 -19.88
N VAL A 84 3.37 5.35 -19.27
CA VAL A 84 3.34 5.76 -17.86
C VAL A 84 2.39 4.82 -17.14
N THR A 85 2.90 4.10 -16.15
CA THR A 85 2.09 3.23 -15.29
C THR A 85 2.15 3.73 -13.86
N TRP A 86 0.99 3.98 -13.23
CA TRP A 86 0.89 4.39 -11.83
C TRP A 86 -0.13 3.50 -11.09
N THR A 87 -0.29 3.73 -9.79
CA THR A 87 -1.33 3.07 -8.99
C THR A 87 -2.21 4.12 -8.34
N SER A 88 -3.52 3.91 -8.33
CA SER A 88 -4.48 4.74 -7.61
C SER A 88 -5.48 3.85 -6.87
N GLY A 89 -6.31 4.45 -6.02
CA GLY A 89 -7.47 3.78 -5.44
C GLY A 89 -8.76 3.99 -6.22
N TYR A 90 -8.75 4.77 -7.30
CA TYR A 90 -9.96 5.08 -8.07
C TYR A 90 -10.23 4.01 -9.11
N ASP A 91 -11.42 3.44 -9.09
CA ASP A 91 -11.91 2.57 -10.15
C ASP A 91 -12.47 3.38 -11.33
N ILE A 92 -12.65 2.73 -12.49
CA ILE A 92 -13.14 3.35 -13.73
C ILE A 92 -14.55 3.96 -13.60
N GLY A 93 -15.35 3.47 -12.65
CA GLY A 93 -16.66 4.04 -12.32
C GLY A 93 -16.61 5.27 -11.41
N GLU A 94 -15.46 5.56 -10.81
CA GLU A 94 -15.28 6.63 -9.83
C GLU A 94 -14.54 7.84 -10.41
N ALA A 95 -13.57 7.60 -11.31
CA ALA A 95 -12.81 8.65 -11.97
C ALA A 95 -12.33 8.21 -13.36
N TYR A 96 -12.25 9.16 -14.29
CA TYR A 96 -11.66 8.95 -15.61
C TYR A 96 -10.13 9.09 -15.54
N PRO A 97 -9.33 8.02 -15.79
CA PRO A 97 -7.89 8.09 -15.69
C PRO A 97 -7.25 8.62 -16.98
N PHE A 98 -6.35 9.59 -16.85
CA PHE A 98 -5.60 10.18 -17.95
C PHE A 98 -4.22 10.65 -17.51
N VAL A 99 -3.31 10.82 -18.47
CA VAL A 99 -2.03 11.53 -18.30
C VAL A 99 -2.11 12.85 -19.04
N GLU A 100 -1.71 13.93 -18.40
CA GLU A 100 -1.46 15.21 -19.04
C GLU A 100 0.06 15.37 -19.26
N TRP A 101 0.49 15.56 -20.50
CA TRP A 101 1.91 15.59 -20.87
C TRP A 101 2.17 16.55 -22.04
N GLY A 102 3.42 16.97 -22.20
CA GLY A 102 3.84 17.87 -23.27
C GLY A 102 5.32 18.22 -23.17
N VAL A 103 5.86 18.82 -24.24
CA VAL A 103 7.25 19.29 -24.26
C VAL A 103 7.34 20.60 -23.46
N VAL A 104 8.09 20.58 -22.35
CA VAL A 104 8.21 21.74 -21.45
C VAL A 104 8.82 22.96 -22.17
N ALA A 105 9.77 22.75 -23.09
CA ALA A 105 10.52 23.82 -23.74
C ALA A 105 9.77 24.54 -24.87
N SER A 106 8.69 23.98 -25.42
CA SER A 106 8.02 24.53 -26.61
C SER A 106 6.92 25.54 -26.31
N GLY A 107 6.60 25.78 -25.03
CA GLY A 107 5.51 26.68 -24.62
C GLY A 107 4.12 26.23 -25.11
N GLY A 108 4.01 25.02 -25.66
CA GLY A 108 2.76 24.45 -26.16
C GLY A 108 1.83 24.04 -25.03
N ASN A 109 0.53 23.98 -25.33
CA ASN A 109 -0.46 23.48 -24.38
C ASN A 109 -0.24 21.97 -24.14
N PRO A 110 -0.33 21.51 -22.89
CA PRO A 110 -0.22 20.08 -22.60
C PRO A 110 -1.39 19.32 -23.20
N THR A 111 -1.12 18.09 -23.64
CA THR A 111 -2.09 17.16 -24.21
C THR A 111 -2.52 16.15 -23.16
N ARG A 112 -3.79 15.76 -23.18
CA ARG A 112 -4.32 14.68 -22.34
C ARG A 112 -4.49 13.40 -23.16
N THR A 113 -4.00 12.30 -22.62
CA THR A 113 -4.14 10.96 -23.22
C THR A 113 -4.82 10.03 -22.21
N PRO A 114 -5.82 9.24 -22.63
CA PRO A 114 -6.52 8.30 -21.74
C PRO A 114 -5.60 7.19 -21.24
N ALA A 115 -5.98 6.57 -20.13
CA ALA A 115 -5.28 5.41 -19.58
C ALA A 115 -6.18 4.18 -19.53
N GLY A 116 -5.61 3.00 -19.81
CA GLY A 116 -6.25 1.73 -19.47
C GLY A 116 -6.07 1.41 -17.98
N THR A 117 -7.11 0.86 -17.35
CA THR A 117 -7.07 0.42 -15.95
C THR A 117 -7.07 -1.10 -15.88
N LEU A 118 -6.14 -1.67 -15.11
CA LEU A 118 -6.05 -3.09 -14.84
C LEU A 118 -5.96 -3.32 -13.33
N THR A 119 -6.59 -4.40 -12.85
CA THR A 119 -6.52 -4.83 -11.45
C THR A 119 -6.59 -6.36 -11.39
N PHE A 120 -6.22 -6.93 -10.25
CA PHE A 120 -6.36 -8.35 -9.97
C PHE A 120 -6.98 -8.53 -8.59
N SER A 121 -7.77 -9.58 -8.42
CA SER A 121 -8.36 -9.91 -7.14
C SER A 121 -7.58 -11.04 -6.48
N ARG A 122 -7.94 -11.33 -5.23
CA ARG A 122 -7.44 -12.50 -4.53
C ARG A 122 -7.66 -13.81 -5.31
N GLY A 123 -8.78 -13.93 -6.02
CA GLY A 123 -9.11 -15.11 -6.82
C GLY A 123 -8.21 -15.28 -8.05
N SER A 124 -7.48 -14.24 -8.46
CA SER A 124 -6.52 -14.29 -9.56
C SER A 124 -5.17 -14.92 -9.17
N MET A 125 -4.94 -15.20 -7.88
CA MET A 125 -3.65 -15.65 -7.37
C MET A 125 -3.50 -17.19 -7.42
N CYS A 126 -2.39 -17.66 -7.97
CA CYS A 126 -2.03 -19.08 -8.00
C CYS A 126 -1.37 -19.52 -6.68
N GLY A 127 -2.14 -19.60 -5.57
CA GLY A 127 -1.63 -20.14 -4.31
C GLY A 127 -2.38 -19.74 -3.03
N THR A 128 -2.24 -20.56 -1.99
CA THR A 128 -2.87 -20.37 -0.67
C THR A 128 -2.26 -19.23 0.14
N SER A 129 -0.97 -18.93 -0.02
CA SER A 129 -0.30 -17.80 0.66
C SER A 129 -0.91 -16.43 0.35
N TYR A 130 -1.58 -16.30 -0.79
CA TYR A 130 -2.33 -15.10 -1.17
C TYR A 130 -3.84 -15.29 -1.00
N SER A 131 -4.29 -16.45 -0.54
CA SER A 131 -5.70 -16.78 -0.40
C SER A 131 -6.08 -17.42 0.95
N TYR A 132 -6.04 -16.66 2.06
CA TYR A 132 -6.58 -17.13 3.35
C TYR A 132 -7.95 -16.57 3.78
N THR A 133 -8.93 -17.48 3.72
CA THR A 133 -10.30 -17.60 4.26
C THR A 133 -11.27 -16.39 4.33
N GLU A 134 -12.35 -16.44 3.55
CA GLU A 134 -13.63 -15.80 3.89
C GLU A 134 -14.36 -16.73 4.88
N ARG A 135 -14.53 -16.31 6.14
CA ARG A 135 -15.48 -16.96 7.06
C ARG A 135 -16.78 -16.17 7.01
N ARG A 136 -17.71 -16.63 6.16
CA ARG A 136 -19.10 -16.18 6.19
C ARG A 136 -19.82 -16.96 7.29
N LEU A 137 -20.05 -16.31 8.43
CA LEU A 137 -21.06 -16.77 9.38
C LEU A 137 -22.41 -16.34 8.81
N THR A 138 -23.11 -17.24 8.14
CA THR A 138 -24.55 -17.11 7.96
C THR A 138 -25.20 -17.53 9.27
N GLY A 139 -25.90 -16.60 9.92
CA GLY A 139 -26.94 -16.92 10.90
C GLY A 139 -28.21 -17.36 10.21
#